data_AF-A0A835H6U6-F1
#
_entry.id   AF-A0A835H6U6-F1
#
_cell.length_a   1.000
_cell.length_b   1.000
_cell.length_c   1.000
_cell.angle_alpha   90.00
_cell.angle_beta   90.00
_cell.angle_gamma   90.00
#
_symmetry.space_group_name_H-M   'P 1'
#
loop_
_entity.id
_entity.type
_entity.pdbx_description
1 polymer ?
#
loop_
_entity_poly.entity_id
_entity_poly.type
_entity_poly.pdbx_seq_one_letter_code
_entity_poly.pdbx_strand_id
1 'polypeptide(L)'
;MSYTLSVLQNFQTPLNQLQSRIWLMHWSLFIFFNHEGGRNGIIDLFLYDRYLNAIQTNAPHLLRYLSTALIITKKRRPQLKEFIKVIQQEQYSYKDLITEFLQCLYVNYDFDGAQQKLRECEDVSFEICIIYFMCHTSLQ
;
A
#
# COMPACT_ATOMS: atom_id res chain seq x y z
N MET A 1 9.56 40.70 -28.03
CA MET A 1 9.60 39.23 -28.24
C MET A 1 10.14 38.59 -26.96
N SER A 2 9.42 38.73 -25.83
CA SER A 2 9.99 38.37 -24.52
C SER A 2 8.97 37.93 -23.45
N TYR A 3 7.69 37.76 -23.79
CA TYR A 3 6.63 37.50 -22.78
C TYR A 3 5.95 36.12 -22.93
N THR A 4 6.38 35.30 -23.88
CA THR A 4 5.76 34.01 -24.20
C THR A 4 6.57 32.81 -23.74
N LEU A 5 7.47 32.98 -22.76
CA LEU A 5 8.27 31.88 -22.19
C LEU A 5 7.94 31.55 -20.72
N SER A 6 6.82 32.06 -20.19
CA SER A 6 6.34 31.74 -18.83
C SER A 6 5.08 30.88 -18.80
N VAL A 7 4.64 30.34 -19.94
CA VAL A 7 3.36 29.61 -20.06
C VAL A 7 3.50 28.07 -19.99
N LEU A 8 4.71 27.50 -19.87
CA LEU A 8 4.89 26.03 -19.90
C LEU A 8 5.87 25.48 -18.85
N GLN A 9 5.82 25.96 -17.61
CA GLN A 9 6.44 25.24 -16.49
C GLN A 9 5.51 25.22 -15.29
N ASN A 10 4.39 24.52 -15.42
CA ASN A 10 3.74 23.90 -14.27
C ASN A 10 4.64 22.75 -13.76
N PHE A 11 5.84 23.09 -13.28
CA PHE A 11 6.58 22.20 -12.43
C PHE A 11 5.90 22.25 -11.07
N GLN A 12 4.90 21.39 -10.87
CA GLN A 12 4.48 21.05 -9.51
C GLN A 12 5.76 20.77 -8.71
N THR A 13 5.88 21.41 -7.55
CA THR A 13 6.99 21.17 -6.63
C THR A 13 7.15 19.66 -6.42
N PRO A 14 8.37 19.15 -6.15
CA PRO A 14 8.57 17.71 -5.94
C PRO A 14 7.64 17.16 -4.83
N LEU A 15 7.33 17.99 -3.83
CA LEU A 15 6.33 17.70 -2.81
C LEU A 15 4.91 17.52 -3.39
N ASN A 16 4.46 18.42 -4.26
CA ASN A 16 3.14 18.32 -4.90
C ASN A 16 3.05 17.10 -5.83
N GLN A 17 4.13 16.74 -6.51
CA GLN A 17 4.18 15.53 -7.33
C GLN A 17 4.08 14.27 -6.47
N LEU A 18 4.74 14.26 -5.31
CA LEU A 18 4.68 13.16 -4.35
C LEU A 18 3.27 12.99 -3.78
N GLN A 19 2.64 14.10 -3.38
CA GLN A 19 1.26 14.10 -2.92
C GLN A 19 0.28 13.62 -4.00
N SER A 20 0.46 14.05 -5.25
CA SER A 20 -0.36 13.60 -6.38
C SER A 20 -0.24 12.08 -6.61
N ARG A 21 0.95 11.50 -6.43
CA ARG A 21 1.15 10.04 -6.51
C ARG A 21 0.45 9.31 -5.37
N ILE A 22 0.54 9.83 -4.15
CA ILE A 22 -0.13 9.24 -2.98
C ILE A 22 -1.64 9.25 -3.18
N TRP A 23 -2.18 10.37 -3.65
CA TRP A 23 -3.59 10.47 -4.03
C TRP A 23 -3.95 9.40 -5.07
N LEU A 24 -3.20 9.31 -6.17
CA LEU A 24 -3.46 8.29 -7.19
C LEU A 24 -3.44 6.86 -6.61
N MET A 25 -2.53 6.55 -5.70
CA MET A 25 -2.50 5.25 -5.02
C MET A 25 -3.76 4.99 -4.18
N HIS A 26 -4.24 5.99 -3.43
CA HIS A 26 -5.49 5.86 -2.67
C HIS A 26 -6.70 5.65 -3.60
N TRP A 27 -6.79 6.41 -4.69
CA TRP A 27 -7.87 6.24 -5.67
C TRP A 27 -7.79 4.90 -6.40
N SER A 28 -6.59 4.37 -6.63
CA SER A 28 -6.42 3.06 -7.25
C SER A 28 -7.02 1.93 -6.40
N LEU A 29 -6.97 2.05 -5.06
CA LEU A 29 -7.58 1.08 -4.15
C LEU A 29 -9.11 1.00 -4.34
N PHE A 30 -9.77 2.08 -4.74
CA PHE A 30 -11.19 2.05 -5.08
C PHE A 30 -11.46 1.22 -6.34
N ILE A 31 -10.63 1.40 -7.38
CA ILE A 31 -10.77 0.68 -8.66
C ILE A 31 -10.62 -0.84 -8.47
N PHE A 32 -9.79 -1.27 -7.51
CA PHE A 32 -9.62 -2.69 -7.15
C PHE A 32 -10.93 -3.41 -6.80
N PHE A 33 -11.80 -2.75 -6.03
CA PHE A 33 -13.03 -3.36 -5.55
C PHE A 33 -14.06 -3.51 -6.67
N ASN A 34 -13.91 -2.76 -7.76
CA ASN A 34 -14.88 -2.69 -8.84
C ASN A 34 -14.48 -3.47 -10.11
N HIS A 35 -13.22 -3.88 -10.26
CA HIS A 35 -12.74 -4.54 -11.49
C HIS A 35 -12.23 -5.97 -11.27
N GLU A 36 -12.72 -6.90 -12.08
CA GLU A 36 -12.20 -8.28 -12.15
C GLU A 36 -10.74 -8.26 -12.66
N GLY A 37 -9.77 -8.48 -11.76
CA GLY A 37 -8.34 -8.44 -12.10
C GLY A 37 -7.61 -7.15 -11.71
N GLY A 38 -8.29 -6.14 -11.15
CA GLY A 38 -7.64 -4.91 -10.64
C GLY A 38 -6.56 -5.19 -9.59
N ARG A 39 -6.69 -6.32 -8.88
CA ARG A 39 -5.69 -6.90 -7.96
C ARG A 39 -4.27 -6.93 -8.51
N ASN A 40 -4.13 -7.43 -9.73
CA ASN A 40 -2.83 -7.59 -10.35
C ASN A 40 -2.21 -6.24 -10.71
N GLY A 41 -3.03 -5.30 -11.21
CA GLY A 41 -2.57 -3.97 -11.58
C GLY A 41 -2.09 -3.15 -10.38
N ILE A 42 -2.75 -3.25 -9.23
CA ILE A 42 -2.31 -2.54 -8.02
C ILE A 42 -1.00 -3.08 -7.48
N ILE A 43 -0.84 -4.41 -7.46
CA ILE A 43 0.42 -5.02 -7.02
C ILE A 43 1.57 -4.50 -7.87
N ASP A 44 1.40 -4.47 -9.21
CA ASP A 44 2.43 -4.00 -10.12
C ASP A 44 2.69 -2.49 -9.98
N LEU A 45 1.64 -1.69 -9.76
CA LEU A 45 1.76 -0.24 -9.56
C LEU A 45 2.48 0.09 -8.24
N PHE A 46 2.10 -0.55 -7.14
CA PHE A 46 2.63 -0.22 -5.81
C PHE A 46 4.06 -0.73 -5.60
N LEU A 47 4.42 -1.86 -6.22
CA LEU A 47 5.78 -2.39 -6.16
C LEU A 47 6.78 -1.63 -7.04
N TYR A 48 6.30 -0.78 -7.95
CA TYR A 48 7.18 0.04 -8.77
C TYR A 48 7.93 1.06 -7.88
N ASP A 49 9.26 1.14 -8.02
CA ASP A 49 10.16 1.87 -7.11
C ASP A 49 9.68 3.29 -6.77
N ARG A 50 9.19 4.02 -7.77
CA ARG A 50 8.72 5.40 -7.58
C ARG A 50 7.53 5.50 -6.62
N TYR A 51 6.63 4.53 -6.66
CA TYR A 51 5.44 4.48 -5.80
C TYR A 51 5.78 3.86 -4.45
N LEU A 52 6.62 2.82 -4.42
CA LEU A 52 7.08 2.20 -3.19
C LEU A 52 7.83 3.18 -2.29
N ASN A 53 8.74 3.98 -2.85
CA ASN A 53 9.40 5.06 -2.11
C ASN A 53 8.41 6.09 -1.56
N ALA A 54 7.33 6.40 -2.29
CA ALA A 54 6.30 7.32 -1.83
C ALA A 54 5.50 6.75 -0.65
N ILE A 55 5.20 5.44 -0.70
CA ILE A 55 4.58 4.69 0.40
C ILE A 55 5.47 4.73 1.64
N GLN A 56 6.75 4.37 1.51
CA GLN A 56 7.71 4.35 2.62
C GLN A 56 7.89 5.73 3.26
N THR A 57 7.85 6.80 2.47
CA THR A 57 8.14 8.16 2.98
C THR A 57 6.93 8.83 3.65
N ASN A 58 5.72 8.66 3.13
CA ASN A 58 4.56 9.48 3.56
C ASN A 58 3.27 8.70 3.88
N ALA A 59 3.16 7.44 3.45
CA ALA A 59 1.90 6.70 3.53
C ALA A 59 2.13 5.21 3.83
N PRO A 60 2.79 4.85 4.95
CA PRO A 60 3.14 3.47 5.27
C PRO A 60 1.91 2.58 5.47
N HIS A 61 0.75 3.15 5.82
CA HIS A 61 -0.53 2.42 5.89
C HIS A 61 -0.95 1.76 4.58
N LEU A 62 -0.44 2.24 3.43
CA LEU A 62 -0.68 1.60 2.14
C LEU A 62 -0.03 0.21 2.03
N LEU A 63 1.03 -0.07 2.81
CA LEU A 63 1.67 -1.39 2.87
C LEU A 63 0.72 -2.48 3.35
N ARG A 64 -0.26 -2.14 4.20
CA ARG A 64 -1.27 -3.08 4.66
C ARG A 64 -2.13 -3.60 3.51
N TYR A 65 -2.58 -2.71 2.63
CA TYR A 65 -3.40 -3.08 1.47
C TYR A 65 -2.60 -3.90 0.45
N LEU A 66 -1.34 -3.52 0.22
CA LEU A 66 -0.43 -4.29 -0.63
C LEU A 66 -0.18 -5.70 -0.07
N SER A 67 0.05 -5.82 1.23
CA SER A 67 0.20 -7.10 1.93
C SER A 67 -1.01 -7.99 1.70
N THR A 68 -2.21 -7.44 1.91
CA THR A 68 -3.48 -8.16 1.73
C THR A 68 -3.67 -8.59 0.27
N ALA A 69 -3.40 -7.71 -0.69
CA ALA A 69 -3.51 -8.02 -2.12
C ALA A 69 -2.56 -9.14 -2.55
N LEU A 70 -1.32 -9.16 -2.04
CA LEU A 70 -0.32 -10.19 -2.30
C LEU A 70 -0.67 -11.54 -1.66
N ILE A 71 -1.22 -11.55 -0.44
CA ILE A 71 -1.67 -12.77 0.25
C ILE A 71 -2.82 -13.43 -0.54
N ILE A 72 -3.80 -12.64 -0.97
CA ILE A 72 -4.96 -13.13 -1.75
C ILE A 72 -4.50 -13.66 -3.12
N THR A 73 -3.53 -13.00 -3.75
CA THR A 73 -3.08 -13.31 -5.11
C THR A 73 -1.98 -14.37 -5.10
N LYS A 74 -2.37 -15.64 -4.98
CA LYS A 74 -1.43 -16.79 -4.89
C LYS A 74 -0.42 -16.91 -6.04
N LYS A 75 -0.68 -16.33 -7.22
CA LYS A 75 0.22 -16.37 -8.39
C LYS A 75 1.43 -15.42 -8.27
N ARG A 76 1.43 -14.49 -7.31
CA ARG A 76 2.46 -13.43 -7.13
C ARG A 76 3.48 -13.76 -6.02
N ARG A 77 3.79 -15.04 -5.80
CA ARG A 77 4.77 -15.47 -4.78
C ARG A 77 6.17 -14.84 -4.93
N PRO A 78 6.73 -14.65 -6.14
CA PRO A 78 8.03 -13.98 -6.28
C PRO A 78 8.00 -12.55 -5.74
N GLN A 79 6.99 -11.77 -6.11
CA GLN A 79 6.80 -10.40 -5.66
C GLN A 79 6.58 -10.33 -4.15
N LEU A 80 5.85 -11.29 -3.58
CA LEU A 80 5.68 -11.38 -2.14
C LEU A 80 7.04 -11.50 -1.42
N LYS A 81 7.96 -12.35 -1.91
CA LYS A 81 9.29 -12.49 -1.30
C LYS A 81 10.11 -11.20 -1.33
N GLU A 82 10.02 -10.43 -2.42
CA GLU A 82 10.67 -9.12 -2.50
C GLU A 82 10.04 -8.13 -1.53
N PHE A 83 8.71 -8.13 -1.46
CA PHE A 83 7.96 -7.29 -0.54
C PHE A 83 8.24 -7.59 0.95
N ILE A 84 8.48 -8.86 1.33
CA ILE A 84 8.89 -9.20 2.70
C ILE A 84 10.18 -8.48 3.10
N LYS A 85 11.14 -8.33 2.18
CA LYS A 85 12.39 -7.60 2.47
C LYS A 85 12.11 -6.12 2.81
N VAL A 86 11.14 -5.51 2.13
CA VAL A 86 10.72 -4.13 2.37
C VAL A 86 10.03 -4.01 3.72
N ILE A 87 9.12 -4.94 4.06
CA ILE A 87 8.51 -4.99 5.41
C ILE A 87 9.58 -5.10 6.49
N GLN A 88 10.62 -5.91 6.28
CA GLN A 88 11.70 -6.08 7.24
C GLN A 88 12.54 -4.80 7.41
N GLN A 89 12.71 -4.01 6.36
CA GLN A 89 13.39 -2.71 6.45
C GLN A 89 12.54 -1.67 7.20
N GLU A 90 11.23 -1.65 6.93
CA GLU A 90 10.29 -0.65 7.48
C GLU A 90 9.75 -1.00 8.88
N GLN A 91 10.07 -2.18 9.42
CA GLN A 91 9.51 -2.71 10.67
C GLN A 91 9.68 -1.82 11.91
N TYR A 92 10.69 -0.95 11.91
CA TYR A 92 10.95 -0.02 13.00
C TYR A 92 10.04 1.22 12.93
N SER A 93 9.62 1.59 11.72
CA SER A 93 8.83 2.78 11.43
C SER A 93 7.32 2.49 11.48
N TYR A 94 6.91 1.33 10.97
CA TYR A 94 5.50 0.96 10.86
C TYR A 94 5.25 -0.50 11.21
N LYS A 95 4.25 -0.74 12.05
CA LYS A 95 3.81 -2.08 12.47
C LYS A 95 2.31 -2.20 12.31
N ASP A 96 1.88 -3.29 11.68
CA ASP A 96 0.47 -3.64 11.47
C ASP A 96 0.33 -5.16 11.68
N LEU A 97 -0.82 -5.61 12.14
CA LEU A 97 -1.10 -7.04 12.36
C LEU A 97 -0.86 -7.87 11.09
N ILE A 98 -1.16 -7.33 9.91
CA ILE A 98 -0.96 -8.03 8.63
C ILE A 98 0.54 -8.10 8.25
N THR A 99 1.30 -7.03 8.50
CA THR A 99 2.74 -7.04 8.24
C THR A 99 3.48 -7.92 9.24
N GLU A 100 3.05 -7.92 10.51
CA GLU A 100 3.54 -8.83 11.55
C GLU A 100 3.22 -10.29 11.22
N PHE A 101 2.00 -10.60 10.75
CA PHE A 101 1.66 -11.93 10.27
C PHE A 101 2.64 -12.41 9.18
N LEU A 102 2.94 -11.55 8.20
CA LEU A 102 3.89 -11.85 7.15
C LEU A 102 5.32 -12.06 7.68
N GLN A 103 5.73 -11.29 8.68
CA GLN A 103 7.03 -11.48 9.36
C GLN A 103 7.10 -12.81 10.11
N CYS A 104 6.07 -13.16 10.89
CA CYS A 104 5.99 -14.45 11.57
C CYS A 104 6.11 -15.60 10.57
N LEU A 105 5.42 -15.51 9.43
CA LEU A 105 5.39 -16.58 8.44
C LEU A 105 6.68 -16.72 7.62
N TYR A 106 7.29 -15.60 7.19
CA TYR A 106 8.40 -15.61 6.22
C TYR A 106 9.77 -15.27 6.80
N VAL A 107 9.82 -14.67 7.99
CA VAL A 107 11.08 -14.27 8.64
C VAL A 107 11.35 -15.17 9.85
N ASN A 108 10.39 -15.26 10.77
CA ASN A 108 10.57 -15.97 12.04
C ASN A 108 10.20 -17.45 11.96
N TYR A 109 9.45 -17.87 10.94
CA TYR A 109 8.88 -19.21 10.80
C TYR A 109 8.06 -19.68 12.02
N ASP A 110 7.44 -18.72 12.70
CA ASP A 110 6.57 -18.95 13.86
C ASP A 110 5.12 -19.07 13.39
N PHE A 111 4.67 -20.31 13.20
CA PHE A 111 3.33 -20.61 12.72
C PHE A 111 2.24 -20.42 13.79
N ASP A 112 2.58 -20.64 15.07
CA ASP A 112 1.64 -20.45 16.18
C ASP A 112 1.33 -18.96 16.37
N GLY A 113 2.38 -18.13 16.40
CA GLY A 113 2.25 -16.67 16.43
C GLY A 113 1.53 -16.14 15.18
N ALA A 114 1.85 -16.66 13.99
CA ALA A 114 1.15 -16.29 12.76
C ALA A 114 -0.35 -16.63 12.82
N GLN A 115 -0.72 -17.79 13.37
CA GLN A 115 -2.13 -18.19 13.48
C GLN A 115 -2.91 -17.30 14.45
N GLN A 116 -2.29 -16.91 15.57
CA GLN A 116 -2.89 -15.97 16.52
C GLN A 116 -3.11 -14.59 15.87
N LYS A 117 -2.08 -14.06 15.21
CA LYS A 117 -2.17 -12.77 14.49
C LYS A 117 -3.21 -12.77 13.39
N LEU A 118 -3.40 -13.91 12.72
CA LEU A 118 -4.43 -14.04 11.68
C LEU A 118 -5.85 -14.01 12.25
N ARG A 119 -6.08 -14.59 13.44
CA ARG A 119 -7.35 -14.45 14.16
C ARG A 119 -7.63 -13.00 14.55
N GLU A 120 -6.62 -12.32 15.10
CA GLU A 120 -6.72 -10.88 15.42
C GLU A 120 -6.97 -10.02 14.17
N CYS A 121 -6.48 -10.42 12.99
CA CYS A 121 -6.72 -9.73 11.73
C CYS A 121 -8.16 -9.87 11.21
N GLU A 122 -8.87 -10.94 11.58
CA GLU A 122 -10.25 -11.20 11.13
C GLU A 122 -11.20 -10.13 11.69
N ASP A 123 -11.01 -9.76 12.96
CA ASP A 123 -11.76 -8.69 13.62
C ASP A 123 -11.47 -7.30 13.03
N VAL A 124 -10.21 -7.03 12.67
CA VAL A 124 -9.77 -5.71 12.15
C VAL A 124 -10.09 -5.53 10.65
N SER A 125 -10.24 -6.61 9.88
CA SER A 125 -10.57 -6.51 8.45
C SER A 125 -11.99 -5.95 8.21
N PHE A 126 -12.92 -6.21 9.13
CA PHE A 126 -14.26 -5.58 9.10
C PHE A 126 -14.19 -4.07 9.39
N GLU A 127 -13.39 -3.67 10.37
CA GLU A 127 -13.18 -2.26 10.73
C GLU A 127 -12.57 -1.46 9.57
N ILE A 128 -11.66 -2.05 8.78
CA ILE A 128 -10.95 -1.30 7.72
C ILE A 128 -11.78 -1.05 6.48
N CYS A 129 -12.68 -1.97 6.14
CA CYS A 129 -13.64 -1.70 5.09
C CYS A 129 -14.56 -0.53 5.48
N ILE A 130 -14.89 -0.39 6.78
CA ILE A 130 -15.71 0.70 7.31
C ILE A 130 -14.91 2.01 7.43
N ILE A 131 -13.66 1.97 7.93
CA ILE A 131 -12.85 3.18 8.12
C ILE A 131 -12.42 3.79 6.77
N TYR A 132 -12.12 2.99 5.75
CA TYR A 132 -11.83 3.52 4.40
C TYR A 132 -13.06 4.17 3.77
N PHE A 133 -14.26 3.63 4.03
CA PHE A 133 -15.53 4.19 3.56
C PHE A 133 -15.91 5.47 4.34
N MET A 134 -15.73 5.47 5.67
CA MET A 134 -16.08 6.60 6.55
C MET A 134 -15.11 7.77 6.44
N CYS A 135 -13.79 7.52 6.29
CA CYS A 135 -12.80 8.60 6.22
C CYS A 135 -12.90 9.42 4.91
N HIS A 136 -13.48 8.85 3.84
CA HIS A 136 -13.79 9.60 2.62
C HIS A 136 -15.09 10.43 2.74
N THR A 137 -16.10 9.99 3.51
CA THR A 137 -17.31 10.79 3.76
C THR A 137 -17.12 11.96 4.71
N SER A 138 -15.99 12.03 5.44
CA SER A 138 -15.68 13.13 6.37
C SER A 138 -14.86 14.27 5.74
N LEU A 139 -14.41 14.11 4.49
CA LEU A 139 -13.58 15.08 3.76
C LEU A 139 -14.29 15.72 2.54
N GLN A 140 -15.61 15.59 2.48
CA GLN A 140 -16.53 16.40 1.65
C GLN A 140 -17.53 17.10 2.57
#